data_AF-A0A1Q9ANG3-F1
#
_entry.id   AF-A0A1Q9ANG3-F1
#
_cell.length_a   1.000
_cell.length_b   1.000
_cell.length_c   1.000
_cell.angle_alpha   90.00
_cell.angle_beta   90.00
_cell.angle_gamma   90.00
#
_symmetry.space_group_name_H-M   'P 1'
#
loop_
_entity.id
_entity.type
_entity.pdbx_description
1 polymer ?
#
loop_
_entity_poly.entity_id
_entity_poly.type
_entity_poly.pdbx_seq_one_letter_code
_entity_poly.pdbx_strand_id
1 'polypeptide(L)'
;MPCHRISLEAKPKRRWVRTWLDGDDFIGFDGAIVMGRIFRIAALSEGDREKWLWLLAHAPAQIKLDHPSCGWEETARQAAVRVENCYEKILRSIHRDAYDTLQKQGKR
;
A
#
# COMPACT_ATOMS: atom_id res chain seq x y z
N MET A 1 0.03 10.87 -11.87
CA MET A 1 -1.06 11.21 -10.92
C MET A 1 -0.42 11.56 -9.60
N PRO A 2 -0.43 12.82 -9.12
CA PRO A 2 0.06 13.11 -7.78
C PRO A 2 -0.95 12.55 -6.80
N CYS A 3 -0.68 11.32 -6.32
CA CYS A 3 -1.43 10.72 -5.23
C CYS A 3 -1.32 11.67 -4.04
N HIS A 4 -2.45 12.11 -3.47
CA HIS A 4 -2.52 13.17 -2.44
C HIS A 4 -1.33 13.14 -1.48
N ARG A 5 -0.65 14.28 -1.28
CA ARG A 5 0.58 14.35 -0.49
C ARG A 5 0.35 13.77 0.92
N ILE A 6 1.13 12.77 1.32
CA ILE A 6 1.10 12.24 2.70
C ILE A 6 1.84 13.25 3.59
N SER A 7 1.20 13.64 4.70
CA SER A 7 1.84 14.51 5.70
C SER A 7 3.12 13.89 6.24
N LEU A 8 4.14 14.72 6.49
CA LEU A 8 5.41 14.29 7.11
C LEU A 8 5.21 13.78 8.55
N GLU A 9 4.12 14.20 9.21
CA GLU A 9 3.76 13.79 10.56
C GLU A 9 2.93 12.50 10.59
N ALA A 10 2.47 12.04 9.43
CA ALA A 10 1.68 10.81 9.35
C ALA A 10 2.53 9.61 9.79
N LYS A 11 1.94 8.78 10.66
CA LYS A 11 2.58 7.56 11.16
C LYS A 11 1.78 6.34 10.68
N PRO A 12 2.46 5.27 10.22
CA PRO A 12 1.79 4.01 9.94
C PRO A 12 1.14 3.49 11.21
N LYS A 13 -0.07 2.93 11.06
CA LYS A 13 -0.84 2.36 12.16
C LYS A 13 -0.67 0.85 12.26
N ARG A 14 -0.19 0.22 11.19
CA ARG A 14 -0.05 -1.23 11.10
C ARG A 14 1.38 -1.66 11.40
N ARG A 15 1.57 -2.97 11.55
CA ARG A 15 2.89 -3.54 11.87
C ARG A 15 3.77 -3.55 10.63
N TRP A 16 4.97 -3.00 10.75
CA TRP A 16 6.02 -3.03 9.72
C TRP A 16 7.26 -3.70 10.29
N VAL A 17 7.82 -4.67 9.55
CA VAL A 17 8.99 -5.42 9.98
C VAL A 17 10.06 -5.33 8.91
N ARG A 18 11.31 -5.09 9.33
CA ARG A 18 12.46 -5.07 8.43
C ARG A 18 12.68 -6.48 7.85
N THR A 19 12.82 -6.57 6.53
CA THR A 19 12.93 -7.84 5.79
C THR A 19 14.33 -8.45 5.92
N TRP A 20 15.36 -7.60 5.93
CA TRP A 20 16.77 -8.01 5.94
C TRP A 20 17.53 -7.32 7.07
N LEU A 21 18.60 -7.94 7.55
CA LEU A 21 19.46 -7.33 8.57
C LEU A 21 20.10 -6.03 8.03
N ASP A 22 20.63 -6.12 6.81
CA ASP A 22 21.36 -5.05 6.14
C ASP A 22 20.57 -4.55 4.92
N GLY A 23 19.55 -3.74 5.18
CA GLY A 23 18.75 -3.16 4.10
C GLY A 23 17.54 -2.39 4.57
N ASP A 24 17.27 -1.28 3.91
CA ASP A 24 16.10 -0.43 4.16
C ASP A 24 14.90 -0.94 3.36
N ASP A 25 14.39 -2.08 3.82
CA ASP A 25 13.33 -2.87 3.21
C ASP A 25 12.41 -3.41 4.31
N PHE A 26 11.11 -3.17 4.18
CA PHE A 26 10.12 -3.52 5.19
C PHE A 26 8.88 -4.13 4.57
N ILE A 27 8.31 -5.12 5.26
CA ILE A 27 7.01 -5.73 4.94
C ILE A 27 5.97 -5.26 5.96
N GLY A 28 4.82 -4.81 5.45
CA GLY A 28 3.68 -4.36 6.23
C GLY A 28 2.62 -5.46 6.39
N PHE A 29 2.03 -5.57 7.58
CA PHE A 29 1.07 -6.61 7.93
C PHE A 29 -0.23 -6.04 8.55
N ASP A 30 -1.37 -6.61 8.14
CA ASP A 30 -2.66 -6.54 8.83
C ASP A 30 -2.93 -7.87 9.53
N GLY A 31 -2.64 -7.94 10.83
CA GLY A 31 -2.65 -9.21 11.55
C GLY A 31 -1.69 -10.23 10.91
N ALA A 32 -2.26 -11.29 10.32
CA ALA A 32 -1.53 -12.33 9.59
C ALA A 32 -1.40 -12.08 8.08
N ILE A 33 -2.09 -11.07 7.53
CA ILE A 33 -2.12 -10.78 6.10
C ILE A 33 -1.01 -9.79 5.75
N VAL A 34 -0.24 -10.08 4.69
CA VAL A 34 0.73 -9.13 4.14
C VAL A 34 -0.03 -8.07 3.34
N MET A 35 0.18 -6.79 3.65
CA MET A 35 -0.44 -5.67 2.94
C MET A 35 0.45 -5.14 1.81
N GLY A 36 1.77 -5.20 1.99
CA GLY A 36 2.72 -4.62 1.04
C GLY A 36 4.15 -4.59 1.53
N ARG A 37 5.02 -4.03 0.68
CA ARG A 37 6.47 -3.90 0.92
C ARG A 37 6.92 -2.50 0.54
N ILE A 38 7.85 -1.95 1.32
CA ILE A 38 8.51 -0.69 1.00
C ILE A 38 10.02 -0.90 1.03
N PHE A 39 10.74 -0.21 0.15
CA PHE A 39 12.20 -0.24 0.19
C PHE A 39 12.80 1.04 -0.39
N ARG A 40 13.97 1.40 0.15
CA ARG A 40 14.73 2.55 -0.32
C ARG A 40 15.35 2.26 -1.69
N ILE A 41 15.25 3.21 -2.60
CA ILE A 41 15.91 3.20 -3.91
C ILE A 41 16.88 4.37 -4.00
N ALA A 42 18.03 4.11 -4.63
CA ALA A 42 19.02 5.14 -4.88
C ALA A 42 18.44 6.23 -5.80
N ALA A 43 18.97 7.45 -5.68
CA ALA A 43 18.70 8.52 -6.61
C ALA A 43 19.06 8.07 -8.04
N LEU A 44 18.16 8.32 -8.99
CA LEU A 44 18.35 7.89 -10.39
C LEU A 44 19.18 8.88 -11.21
N SER A 45 19.37 10.10 -10.72
CA SER A 45 20.19 11.13 -11.36
C SER A 45 20.82 12.09 -10.34
N GLU A 46 21.85 12.79 -10.78
CA GLU A 46 22.54 13.80 -9.97
C GLU A 46 21.58 14.95 -9.62
N GLY A 47 21.45 15.26 -8.33
CA GLY A 47 20.48 16.23 -7.80
C GLY A 47 19.12 15.67 -7.40
N ASP A 48 18.82 14.41 -7.74
CA ASP A 48 17.61 13.73 -7.27
C ASP A 48 17.82 13.20 -5.85
N ARG A 49 16.75 13.17 -5.04
CA ARG A 49 16.81 12.61 -3.69
C ARG A 49 16.48 11.12 -3.72
N GLU A 50 17.06 10.38 -2.78
CA GLU A 50 16.64 9.01 -2.50
C GLU A 50 15.13 8.96 -2.24
N LYS A 51 14.49 7.91 -2.74
CA LYS A 51 13.04 7.72 -2.64
C LYS A 51 12.75 6.37 -2.00
N TRP A 52 11.53 6.24 -1.49
CA TRP A 52 11.01 5.00 -0.93
C TRP A 52 9.96 4.44 -1.86
N LEU A 53 10.31 3.35 -2.55
CA LEU A 53 9.39 2.62 -3.39
C LEU A 53 8.41 1.84 -2.50
N TRP A 54 7.15 1.80 -2.88
CA TRP A 54 6.13 1.03 -2.22
C TRP A 54 5.34 0.15 -3.19
N LEU A 55 4.97 -1.03 -2.73
CA LEU A 55 4.22 -2.04 -3.46
C LEU A 55 3.09 -2.57 -2.57
N LEU A 56 1.87 -2.68 -3.13
CA LEU A 56 0.81 -3.47 -2.51
C LEU A 56 1.09 -4.96 -2.71
N ALA A 57 0.90 -5.76 -1.66
CA ALA A 57 0.79 -7.19 -1.81
C ALA A 57 -0.52 -7.47 -2.56
N HIS A 58 -0.43 -8.25 -3.65
CA HIS A 58 -1.54 -8.43 -4.59
C HIS A 58 -2.85 -8.76 -3.85
N ALA A 59 -3.88 -7.94 -4.08
CA ALA A 59 -5.24 -8.38 -3.90
C ALA A 59 -5.53 -9.51 -4.91
N PRO A 60 -6.41 -10.48 -4.60
CA PRO A 60 -6.78 -11.52 -5.56
C PRO A 60 -7.16 -10.90 -6.91
N ALA A 61 -6.68 -11.51 -8.00
CA ALA A 61 -6.62 -11.00 -9.39
C ALA A 61 -7.96 -10.55 -10.01
N GLN A 62 -9.06 -10.60 -9.27
CA GLN A 62 -10.42 -10.33 -9.71
C GLN A 62 -10.91 -8.91 -9.35
N ILE A 63 -10.13 -8.14 -8.58
CA ILE A 63 -10.54 -6.78 -8.18
C ILE A 63 -9.87 -5.76 -9.10
N LYS A 64 -10.68 -5.06 -9.88
CA LYS A 64 -10.22 -3.90 -10.63
C LYS A 64 -9.83 -2.81 -9.62
N LEU A 65 -8.55 -2.47 -9.59
CA LEU A 65 -8.05 -1.44 -8.68
C LEU A 65 -8.27 -0.06 -9.31
N ASP A 66 -9.11 0.76 -8.70
CA ASP A 66 -9.25 2.19 -9.04
C ASP A 66 -8.14 3.06 -8.42
N HIS A 67 -7.13 2.44 -7.82
CA HIS A 67 -6.00 3.09 -7.17
C HIS A 67 -4.68 2.41 -7.55
N PRO A 68 -3.55 3.12 -7.47
CA PRO A 68 -2.26 2.55 -7.83
C PRO A 68 -1.88 1.37 -6.91
N SER A 69 -1.23 0.36 -7.50
CA SER A 69 -0.66 -0.80 -6.81
C SER A 69 0.81 -0.61 -6.42
N CYS A 70 1.46 0.41 -6.97
CA CYS A 70 2.84 0.77 -6.65
C CYS A 70 3.09 2.27 -6.84
N GLY A 71 4.20 2.75 -6.28
CA GLY A 71 4.67 4.13 -6.45
C GLY A 71 5.88 4.41 -5.59
N TRP A 72 6.16 5.69 -5.35
CA TRP A 72 7.25 6.12 -4.49
C TRP A 72 6.81 7.28 -3.58
N GLU A 73 7.53 7.47 -2.48
CA GLU A 73 7.39 8.58 -1.54
C GLU A 73 8.78 9.07 -1.09
N GLU A 74 8.84 10.22 -0.41
CA GLU A 74 10.10 10.81 0.07
C GLU A 74 10.68 10.07 1.29
N THR A 75 9.82 9.43 2.09
CA THR A 75 10.24 8.78 3.35
C THR A 75 9.58 7.41 3.54
N ALA A 76 10.23 6.54 4.32
CA ALA A 76 9.69 5.23 4.70
C ALA A 76 8.29 5.34 5.34
N ARG A 77 8.10 6.33 6.23
CA ARG A 77 6.82 6.55 6.90
C ARG A 77 5.71 6.91 5.92
N GLN A 78 5.99 7.79 4.97
CA GLN A 78 5.01 8.15 3.94
C GLN A 78 4.68 6.96 3.04
N ALA A 79 5.69 6.19 2.62
CA ALA A 79 5.51 4.97 1.84
C ALA A 79 4.64 3.94 2.57
N ALA A 80 4.91 3.72 3.87
CA ALA A 80 4.12 2.83 4.71
C ALA A 80 2.66 3.28 4.85
N VAL A 81 2.43 4.56 5.15
CA VAL A 81 1.07 5.15 5.23
C VAL A 81 0.35 5.07 3.89
N ARG A 82 1.07 5.23 2.76
CA ARG A 82 0.49 5.09 1.42
C ARG A 82 -0.01 3.68 1.18
N VAL A 83 0.79 2.66 1.51
CA VAL A 83 0.40 1.24 1.41
C VAL A 83 -0.85 0.98 2.25
N GLU A 84 -0.88 1.43 3.51
CA GLU A 84 -2.04 1.26 4.39
C GLU A 84 -3.31 1.90 3.80
N ASN A 85 -3.21 3.15 3.32
CA ASN A 85 -4.35 3.85 2.72
C ASN A 85 -4.87 3.16 1.45
N CYS A 86 -3.97 2.67 0.59
CA CYS A 86 -4.36 1.94 -0.61
C CYS A 86 -4.97 0.57 -0.25
N TYR A 87 -4.38 -0.14 0.71
CA TYR A 87 -4.90 -1.41 1.22
C TYR A 87 -6.31 -1.28 1.83
N GLU A 88 -6.55 -0.24 2.64
CA GLU A 88 -7.89 0.03 3.18
C GLU A 88 -8.93 0.30 2.09
N LYS A 89 -8.55 0.98 1.01
CA LYS A 89 -9.45 1.20 -0.14
C LYS A 89 -9.82 -0.10 -0.83
N ILE A 90 -8.86 -1.02 -1.01
CA ILE A 90 -9.13 -2.37 -1.54
C ILE A 90 -10.15 -3.07 -0.66
N LEU A 91 -9.91 -3.16 0.65
CA LEU A 91 -10.79 -3.88 1.57
C LEU A 91 -12.22 -3.34 1.53
N ARG A 92 -12.38 -2.01 1.46
CA ARG A 92 -13.69 -1.37 1.32
C ARG A 92 -14.37 -1.67 -0.03
N SER A 93 -13.60 -1.78 -1.11
CA SER A 93 -14.13 -2.18 -2.42
C SER A 93 -14.63 -3.63 -2.40
N ILE A 94 -13.80 -4.55 -1.90
CA ILE A 94 -14.16 -5.97 -1.77
C ILE A 94 -15.45 -6.13 -0.96
N HIS A 95 -15.53 -5.47 0.20
CA HIS A 95 -16.70 -5.54 1.06
C HIS A 95 -17.97 -5.05 0.34
N ARG A 96 -17.87 -3.98 -0.46
CA ARG A 96 -18.99 -3.46 -1.25
C ARG A 96 -19.42 -4.44 -2.33
N ASP A 97 -18.47 -4.98 -3.09
CA ASP A 97 -18.74 -5.92 -4.19
C ASP A 97 -19.38 -7.22 -3.67
N ALA A 98 -18.90 -7.72 -2.53
CA ALA A 98 -19.50 -8.87 -1.85
C ALA A 98 -20.94 -8.59 -1.41
N TYR A 99 -21.20 -7.42 -0.82
CA TYR A 99 -22.55 -7.01 -0.41
C TYR A 99 -23.51 -6.90 -1.61
N ASP A 100 -23.08 -6.25 -2.70
CA ASP A 100 -23.88 -6.10 -3.91
C ASP A 100 -24.19 -7.45 -4.58
N THR A 101 -23.25 -8.39 -4.54
CA THR A 101 -23.44 -9.75 -5.06
C THR A 101 -24.48 -10.52 -4.26
N LEU A 102 -24.43 -10.46 -2.92
CA LEU A 102 -25.40 -11.09 -2.04
C LEU A 102 -26.82 -10.53 -2.24
N GLN A 103 -26.96 -9.21 -2.37
CA GLN A 103 -28.26 -8.55 -2.63
C GLN A 103 -28.88 -8.95 -3.97
N LYS A 104 -28.07 -9.19 -5.01
CA LYS A 104 -28.55 -9.65 -6.32
C LYS A 104 -29.00 -11.12 -6.30
N GLN A 105 -28.37 -11.96 -5.46
CA GLN A 105 -28.74 -13.37 -5.34
C GLN A 105 -29.97 -13.60 -4.46
N GLY A 106 -30.21 -12.77 -3.44
CA GLY A 106 -31.40 -12.84 -2.57
C GLY A 106 -32.70 -12.30 -3.18
N LYS A 107 -32.68 -11.79 -4.41
CA LYS A 107 -33.85 -11.29 -5.15
C LYS A 107 -34.35 -12.27 -6.23
N ARG A 108 -34.02 -13.55 -6.12
CA ARG A 108 -34.55 -14.62 -6.99
C ARG A 108 -35.62 -15.42 -6.28
#